data_AF-A0A7D5P8J1-F1
#
_entry.id   AF-A0A7D5P8J1-F1
#
_cell.length_a   1.000
_cell.length_b   1.000
_cell.length_c   1.000
_cell.angle_alpha   90.00
_cell.angle_beta   90.00
_cell.angle_gamma   90.00
#
_symmetry.space_group_name_H-M   'P 1'
#
loop_
_entity.id
_entity.type
_entity.pdbx_description
1 polymer ?
#
loop_
_entity_poly.entity_id
_entity_poly.type
_entity_poly.pdbx_seq_one_letter_code
_entity_poly.pdbx_strand_id
1 'polypeptide(L)'
;MTSNVEGRGQVGVGTLIVFIAMVLVAAIAAGVLINTTGFLQSKSETTGQQSADQVSDRLSVLSATGTVGPGGVRLVPKEEPSTLDLNGSDVTTNGGSDYPDYFEKGYQINEGQTLFLYIPHNGASGRLVVDGTQSQSYNSDTNIKIRFSEATGEKIQVKDVTNGEVINTVSPPVRMWAQISDDSALYLKEDKFIDTGNSDGSNEVVIRDPDQDESYVGWTIEKPTANVTVPETTEHVGAAIRNASVTVRRSPGSNQIDLRNLTIHYISDTTSARLVYGDDQAASRNFSVTPLSDNGPVLDDTERVVLNVNITAIEGENIRGLRPGTTVDLLLVTQQGAKTRVALTVPETLSGEVSVTL
;
A
#
# COMPACT_ATOMS: atom_id res chain seq x y z
N MET A 1 -15.30 48.36 95.14
CA MET A 1 -16.36 47.90 94.20
C MET A 1 -16.08 48.50 92.83
N THR A 2 -15.17 47.90 92.05
CA THR A 2 -14.83 48.34 90.68
C THR A 2 -14.28 47.13 89.91
N SER A 3 -15.14 46.21 89.46
CA SER A 3 -14.69 45.10 88.59
C SER A 3 -15.79 44.54 87.66
N ASN A 4 -16.98 45.13 87.63
CA ASN A 4 -18.10 44.60 86.83
C ASN A 4 -18.34 45.36 85.51
N VAL A 5 -17.52 46.37 85.20
CA VAL A 5 -17.61 47.16 83.96
C VAL A 5 -16.56 46.72 82.92
N GLU A 6 -15.43 46.17 83.36
CA GLU A 6 -14.32 45.73 82.47
C GLU A 6 -14.70 44.50 81.62
N GLY A 7 -15.48 43.56 82.16
CA GLY A 7 -15.90 42.36 81.43
C GLY A 7 -16.92 42.62 80.31
N ARG A 8 -17.71 43.69 80.38
CA ARG A 8 -18.73 44.00 79.36
C ARG A 8 -18.13 44.67 78.12
N GLY A 9 -17.11 45.51 78.31
CA GLY A 9 -16.33 46.08 77.20
C GLY A 9 -15.52 45.01 76.47
N GLN A 10 -14.95 44.05 77.19
CA GLN A 10 -14.18 42.93 76.62
C GLN A 10 -15.02 41.99 75.76
N VAL A 11 -16.26 41.67 76.17
CA VAL A 11 -17.17 40.83 75.37
C VAL A 11 -17.57 41.53 74.06
N GLY A 12 -17.85 42.85 74.10
CA GLY A 12 -18.21 43.63 72.91
C GLY A 12 -17.09 43.72 71.88
N VAL A 13 -15.84 43.84 72.33
CA VAL A 13 -14.66 43.80 71.44
C VAL A 13 -14.49 42.42 70.79
N GLY A 14 -14.71 41.34 71.54
CA GLY A 14 -14.68 39.97 71.00
C GLY A 14 -15.72 39.75 69.89
N THR A 15 -16.94 40.24 70.06
CA THR A 15 -18.00 40.15 69.04
C THR A 15 -17.64 40.95 67.77
N LEU A 16 -17.06 42.14 67.91
CA LEU A 16 -16.60 42.97 66.78
C LEU A 16 -15.50 42.29 65.97
N ILE A 17 -14.53 41.65 66.65
CA ILE A 17 -13.44 40.93 65.97
C ILE A 17 -14.00 39.77 65.14
N VAL A 18 -14.89 38.96 65.71
CA VAL A 18 -15.52 37.83 65.00
C VAL A 18 -16.38 38.33 63.84
N PHE A 19 -17.09 39.43 64.02
CA PHE A 19 -17.89 40.04 62.96
C PHE A 19 -17.02 40.45 61.76
N ILE A 20 -15.93 41.17 62.01
CA ILE A 20 -14.99 41.59 60.95
C ILE A 20 -14.35 40.38 60.28
N ALA A 21 -13.91 39.38 61.06
CA ALA A 21 -13.31 38.17 60.52
C ALA A 21 -14.29 37.39 59.62
N MET A 22 -15.55 37.25 60.03
CA MET A 22 -16.58 36.58 59.24
C MET A 22 -16.86 37.33 57.94
N VAL A 23 -16.92 38.67 57.97
CA VAL A 23 -17.10 39.49 56.77
C VAL A 23 -15.93 39.32 55.80
N LEU A 24 -14.69 39.27 56.28
CA LEU A 24 -13.52 39.06 55.43
C LEU A 24 -13.51 37.65 54.80
N VAL A 25 -13.81 36.62 55.58
CA VAL A 25 -13.92 35.24 55.07
C VAL A 25 -15.04 35.15 54.03
N ALA A 26 -16.19 35.75 54.30
CA ALA A 26 -17.31 35.81 53.36
C ALA A 26 -16.93 36.55 52.07
N ALA A 27 -16.17 37.65 52.15
CA ALA A 27 -15.70 38.39 50.97
C ALA A 27 -14.74 37.57 50.10
N ILE A 28 -13.79 36.84 50.71
CA ILE A 28 -12.86 35.96 49.98
C ILE A 28 -13.65 34.81 49.33
N ALA A 29 -14.55 34.18 50.08
CA ALA A 29 -15.40 33.10 49.57
C ALA A 29 -16.27 33.57 48.38
N ALA A 30 -16.88 34.76 48.49
CA ALA A 30 -17.63 35.38 47.41
C ALA A 30 -16.75 35.66 46.18
N GLY A 31 -15.52 36.15 46.38
CA GLY A 31 -14.57 36.37 45.30
C GLY A 31 -14.22 35.09 44.53
N VAL A 32 -13.97 33.99 45.26
CA VAL A 32 -13.72 32.66 44.65
C VAL A 32 -14.94 32.17 43.88
N LEU A 33 -16.15 32.32 44.45
CA LEU A 33 -17.40 31.92 43.80
C LEU A 33 -17.66 32.70 42.51
N ILE A 34 -17.45 34.02 42.52
CA ILE A 34 -17.62 34.86 41.32
C ILE A 34 -16.60 34.48 40.24
N ASN A 35 -15.33 34.29 40.61
CA ASN A 35 -14.29 33.91 39.65
C ASN A 35 -14.57 32.53 39.03
N THR A 36 -14.99 31.57 39.85
CA THR A 36 -15.39 30.24 39.38
C THR A 36 -16.61 30.32 38.47
N THR A 37 -17.61 31.14 38.83
CA THR A 37 -18.81 31.35 38.01
C THR A 37 -18.45 31.98 36.66
N GLY A 38 -17.57 32.99 36.64
CA GLY A 38 -17.10 33.63 35.41
C GLY A 38 -16.35 32.67 34.49
N PHE A 39 -15.46 31.84 35.05
CA PHE A 39 -14.77 30.79 34.29
C PHE A 39 -15.75 29.77 33.70
N LEU A 40 -16.68 29.27 34.52
CA LEU A 40 -17.68 28.29 34.08
C LEU A 40 -18.65 28.89 33.05
N GLN A 41 -19.02 30.16 33.19
CA GLN A 41 -19.85 30.88 32.21
C GLN A 41 -19.14 30.98 30.87
N SER A 42 -17.90 31.50 30.84
CA SER A 42 -17.10 31.61 29.62
C SER A 42 -16.89 30.25 28.95
N LYS A 43 -16.61 29.21 29.76
CA LYS A 43 -16.46 27.85 29.27
C LYS A 43 -17.77 27.30 28.69
N SER A 44 -18.90 27.59 29.34
CA SER A 44 -20.24 27.15 28.89
C SER A 44 -20.66 27.86 27.61
N GLU A 45 -20.39 29.16 27.47
CA GLU A 45 -20.63 29.93 26.25
C GLU A 45 -19.79 29.37 25.09
N THR A 46 -18.49 29.16 25.31
CA THR A 46 -17.60 28.59 24.29
C THR A 46 -18.03 27.18 23.89
N THR A 47 -18.37 26.32 24.86
CA THR A 47 -18.83 24.96 24.59
C THR A 47 -20.18 24.95 23.88
N GLY A 48 -21.07 25.87 24.24
CA GLY A 48 -22.37 26.08 23.59
C GLY A 48 -22.21 26.50 22.14
N GLN A 49 -21.33 27.47 21.86
CA GLN A 49 -21.01 27.89 20.50
C GLN A 49 -20.41 26.75 19.68
N GLN A 50 -19.39 26.06 20.21
CA GLN A 50 -18.78 24.91 19.54
C GLN A 50 -19.79 23.80 19.25
N SER A 51 -20.72 23.54 20.18
CA SER A 51 -21.76 22.52 19.98
C SER A 51 -22.77 22.94 18.92
N ALA A 52 -23.11 24.24 18.86
CA ALA A 52 -23.96 24.80 17.81
C ALA A 52 -23.28 24.68 16.44
N ASP A 53 -22.02 25.10 16.34
CA ASP A 53 -21.23 25.03 15.11
C ASP A 53 -21.06 23.58 14.63
N GLN A 54 -20.84 22.62 15.54
CA GLN A 54 -20.72 21.20 15.21
C GLN A 54 -21.99 20.63 14.55
N VAL A 55 -23.18 21.16 14.86
CA VAL A 55 -24.43 20.69 14.26
C VAL A 55 -24.86 21.52 13.05
N SER A 56 -24.50 22.81 13.01
CA SER A 56 -24.85 23.72 11.90
C SER A 56 -23.88 23.65 10.74
N ASP A 57 -22.58 23.45 10.97
CA ASP A 57 -21.52 23.57 9.95
C ASP A 57 -21.33 22.30 9.13
N ARG A 58 -22.42 21.81 8.55
CA ARG A 58 -22.47 20.60 7.74
C ARG A 58 -22.24 20.90 6.28
N LEU A 59 -21.70 19.92 5.55
CA LEU A 59 -21.63 19.97 4.10
C LEU A 59 -22.93 19.42 3.49
N SER A 60 -23.38 20.06 2.42
CA SER A 60 -24.44 19.56 1.55
C SER A 60 -23.81 19.07 0.26
N VAL A 61 -24.08 17.80 -0.06
CA VAL A 61 -23.55 17.15 -1.26
C VAL A 61 -24.55 17.35 -2.38
N LEU A 62 -24.06 17.82 -3.53
CA LEU A 62 -24.89 18.14 -4.69
C LEU A 62 -24.86 17.01 -5.72
N SER A 63 -23.69 16.45 -5.98
CA SER A 63 -23.49 15.36 -6.93
C SER A 63 -22.21 14.60 -6.60
N ALA A 64 -22.20 13.32 -6.95
CA ALA A 64 -21.00 12.52 -6.99
C ALA A 64 -20.86 11.88 -8.38
N THR A 65 -19.65 11.88 -8.91
CA THR A 65 -19.34 11.29 -10.21
C THR A 65 -18.05 10.50 -10.13
N GLY A 66 -17.98 9.39 -10.83
CA GLY A 66 -16.78 8.55 -10.94
C GLY A 66 -16.22 8.55 -12.35
N THR A 67 -14.89 8.60 -12.49
CA THR A 67 -14.24 8.35 -13.79
C THR A 67 -14.03 6.84 -13.96
N VAL A 68 -14.49 6.31 -15.08
CA VAL A 68 -14.36 4.89 -15.41
C VAL A 68 -13.01 4.66 -16.08
N GLY A 69 -12.35 3.57 -15.71
CA GLY A 69 -11.16 3.09 -16.40
C GLY A 69 -11.04 1.57 -16.28
N PRO A 70 -9.95 1.00 -16.81
CA PRO A 70 -9.72 -0.44 -16.69
C PRO A 70 -9.59 -0.82 -15.22
N GLY A 71 -10.30 -1.87 -14.79
CA GLY A 71 -10.18 -2.43 -13.45
C GLY A 71 -8.83 -3.12 -13.21
N GLY A 72 -8.63 -3.57 -11.97
CA GLY A 72 -7.49 -4.40 -11.61
C GLY A 72 -7.49 -5.75 -12.29
N VAL A 73 -6.34 -6.40 -12.26
CA VAL A 73 -6.24 -7.82 -12.62
C VAL A 73 -6.45 -8.61 -11.33
N ARG A 74 -7.54 -9.36 -11.25
CA ARG A 74 -7.64 -10.41 -10.24
C ARG A 74 -7.00 -11.64 -10.86
N LEU A 75 -5.85 -12.04 -10.32
CA LEU A 75 -5.29 -13.35 -10.61
C LEU A 75 -6.24 -14.35 -9.96
N VAL A 76 -7.15 -14.90 -10.76
CA VAL A 76 -8.00 -16.00 -10.35
C VAL A 76 -7.21 -17.26 -10.72
N PRO A 77 -6.81 -18.09 -9.74
CA PRO A 77 -6.38 -19.44 -10.06
C PRO A 77 -7.55 -20.08 -10.82
N LYS A 78 -7.34 -20.45 -12.09
CA LYS A 78 -8.37 -21.16 -12.84
C LYS A 78 -8.57 -22.51 -12.17
N GLU A 79 -9.67 -22.57 -11.45
CA GLU A 79 -10.17 -23.73 -10.71
C GLU A 79 -9.32 -24.07 -9.48
N GLU A 80 -9.94 -24.75 -8.50
CA GLU A 80 -9.18 -25.37 -7.42
C GLU A 80 -8.00 -26.08 -8.05
N PRO A 81 -6.76 -25.92 -7.54
CA PRO A 81 -5.60 -26.54 -8.15
C PRO A 81 -5.99 -27.99 -8.39
N SER A 82 -6.16 -28.37 -9.66
CA SER A 82 -6.25 -29.77 -10.01
C SER A 82 -4.97 -30.30 -9.42
N THR A 83 -5.09 -31.05 -8.32
CA THR A 83 -3.95 -31.66 -7.66
C THR A 83 -3.22 -32.34 -8.79
N LEU A 84 -2.02 -31.83 -9.13
CA LEU A 84 -1.15 -32.52 -10.06
C LEU A 84 -0.92 -33.85 -9.38
N ASP A 85 -1.63 -34.88 -9.84
CA ASP A 85 -1.53 -36.21 -9.26
C ASP A 85 -0.15 -36.73 -9.64
N LEU A 86 0.80 -36.55 -8.72
CA LEU A 86 2.15 -37.05 -8.83
C LEU A 86 2.21 -38.58 -8.63
N ASN A 87 1.07 -39.28 -8.44
CA ASN A 87 1.03 -40.73 -8.26
C ASN A 87 0.81 -41.52 -9.56
N GLY A 88 1.05 -40.89 -10.72
CA GLY A 88 0.89 -41.52 -12.03
C GLY A 88 2.19 -41.65 -12.81
N SER A 89 2.95 -42.71 -12.51
CA SER A 89 3.97 -43.38 -13.35
C SER A 89 5.32 -42.69 -13.61
N ASP A 90 6.32 -43.33 -12.99
CA ASP A 90 7.72 -43.51 -13.40
C ASP A 90 8.75 -42.42 -13.06
N VAL A 91 8.90 -42.17 -11.75
CA VAL A 91 10.24 -41.94 -11.18
C VAL A 91 10.99 -43.28 -11.21
N THR A 92 11.65 -43.59 -12.33
CA THR A 92 12.67 -44.65 -12.36
C THR A 92 13.99 -44.07 -11.90
N THR A 93 14.35 -44.29 -10.64
CA THR A 93 15.73 -44.15 -10.17
C THR A 93 16.55 -45.32 -10.73
N ASN A 94 17.15 -45.14 -11.90
CA ASN A 94 18.26 -46.01 -12.30
C ASN A 94 19.53 -45.53 -11.61
N GLY A 95 19.64 -45.89 -10.32
CA GLY A 95 20.90 -45.87 -9.60
C GLY A 95 21.83 -46.93 -10.16
N GLY A 96 22.74 -46.52 -11.05
CA GLY A 96 24.03 -47.16 -11.21
C GLY A 96 24.91 -46.78 -10.03
N SER A 97 25.49 -47.77 -9.36
CA SER A 97 26.00 -47.77 -7.99
C SER A 97 27.26 -46.93 -7.69
N ASP A 98 27.51 -45.79 -8.34
CA ASP A 98 28.76 -45.01 -8.14
C ASP A 98 28.61 -43.47 -8.20
N TYR A 99 27.40 -42.90 -8.13
CA TYR A 99 27.20 -41.43 -8.16
C TYR A 99 26.40 -40.91 -6.95
N PRO A 100 26.83 -39.82 -6.28
CA PRO A 100 26.10 -39.21 -5.16
C PRO A 100 24.83 -38.50 -5.62
N ASP A 101 23.80 -38.45 -4.76
CA ASP A 101 22.46 -37.92 -5.02
C ASP A 101 22.47 -36.46 -5.55
N TYR A 102 22.00 -36.28 -6.79
CA TYR A 102 21.87 -34.97 -7.44
C TYR A 102 20.53 -34.28 -7.08
N PHE A 103 20.56 -33.01 -6.69
CA PHE A 103 19.36 -32.15 -6.58
C PHE A 103 19.08 -31.47 -7.92
N GLU A 104 18.27 -32.10 -8.78
CA GLU A 104 17.74 -31.44 -9.98
C GLU A 104 16.52 -30.58 -9.60
N LYS A 105 16.59 -29.27 -9.87
CA LYS A 105 15.44 -28.36 -9.73
C LYS A 105 15.02 -27.87 -11.10
N GLY A 106 13.85 -28.29 -11.56
CA GLY A 106 13.27 -27.81 -12.82
C GLY A 106 12.86 -26.35 -12.71
N TYR A 107 13.26 -25.54 -13.69
CA TYR A 107 12.83 -24.14 -13.83
C TYR A 107 12.13 -23.97 -15.18
N GLN A 108 10.98 -23.29 -15.16
CA GLN A 108 10.32 -22.82 -16.38
C GLN A 108 10.85 -21.43 -16.72
N ILE A 109 11.32 -21.24 -17.95
CA ILE A 109 11.88 -19.98 -18.44
C ILE A 109 10.97 -19.47 -19.57
N ASN A 110 10.54 -18.22 -19.47
CA ASN A 110 9.73 -17.58 -20.51
C ASN A 110 10.59 -17.15 -21.71
N GLU A 111 10.00 -17.10 -22.90
CA GLU A 111 10.70 -16.60 -24.09
C GLU A 111 11.14 -15.15 -23.87
N GLY A 112 12.42 -14.86 -24.15
CA GLY A 112 13.01 -13.53 -23.97
C GLY A 112 13.42 -13.20 -22.54
N GLN A 113 13.15 -14.08 -21.56
CA GLN A 113 13.60 -13.91 -20.18
C GLN A 113 15.12 -13.90 -20.12
N THR A 114 15.65 -12.96 -19.34
CA THR A 114 17.09 -12.80 -19.11
C THR A 114 17.41 -13.24 -17.69
N LEU A 115 18.34 -14.18 -17.55
CA LEU A 115 18.91 -14.60 -16.29
C LEU A 115 20.23 -13.87 -16.07
N PHE A 116 20.50 -13.50 -14.83
CA PHE A 116 21.77 -12.91 -14.44
C PHE A 116 22.67 -14.00 -13.89
N LEU A 117 23.96 -13.91 -14.21
CA LEU A 117 25.03 -14.70 -13.63
C LEU A 117 25.90 -13.76 -12.79
N TYR A 118 26.20 -14.18 -11.56
CA TYR A 118 27.09 -13.47 -10.66
C TYR A 118 28.13 -14.44 -10.11
N ILE A 119 29.41 -14.07 -10.13
CA ILE A 119 30.54 -14.84 -9.58
C ILE A 119 31.10 -14.04 -8.39
N PRO A 120 30.88 -14.46 -7.14
CA PRO A 120 31.02 -13.58 -5.97
C PRO A 120 32.46 -13.31 -5.49
N HIS A 121 33.45 -14.10 -5.91
CA HIS A 121 34.79 -14.07 -5.31
C HIS A 121 35.84 -13.44 -6.23
N ASN A 122 36.54 -12.40 -5.76
CA ASN A 122 37.57 -11.69 -6.52
C ASN A 122 38.66 -12.66 -7.04
N GLY A 123 38.84 -12.71 -8.35
CA GLY A 123 39.81 -13.57 -9.02
C GLY A 123 39.29 -14.96 -9.41
N ALA A 124 38.05 -15.31 -9.07
CA ALA A 124 37.41 -16.53 -9.54
C ALA A 124 36.98 -16.42 -11.01
N SER A 125 36.96 -17.57 -11.69
CA SER A 125 36.47 -17.68 -13.06
C SER A 125 35.51 -18.85 -13.21
N GLY A 126 34.55 -18.76 -14.14
CA GLY A 126 33.61 -19.84 -14.39
C GLY A 126 33.07 -19.88 -15.81
N ARG A 127 32.52 -21.02 -16.20
CA ARG A 127 31.88 -21.26 -17.50
C ARG A 127 30.47 -21.78 -17.28
N LEU A 128 29.54 -21.36 -18.13
CA LEU A 128 28.23 -21.96 -18.23
C LEU A 128 28.31 -23.16 -19.17
N VAL A 129 27.74 -24.29 -18.78
CA VAL A 129 27.63 -25.47 -19.63
C VAL A 129 26.17 -25.72 -19.93
N VAL A 130 25.83 -25.76 -21.21
CA VAL A 130 24.47 -25.95 -21.74
C VAL A 130 24.46 -27.21 -22.59
N ASP A 131 23.85 -28.27 -22.09
CA ASP A 131 23.77 -29.60 -22.71
C ASP A 131 25.14 -30.09 -23.22
N GLY A 132 26.14 -29.98 -22.34
CA GLY A 132 27.53 -30.35 -22.61
C GLY A 132 28.36 -29.31 -23.37
N THR A 133 27.75 -28.25 -23.94
CA THR A 133 28.49 -27.17 -24.62
C THR A 133 28.88 -26.08 -23.64
N GLN A 134 30.18 -25.80 -23.53
CA GLN A 134 30.70 -24.76 -22.63
C GLN A 134 30.68 -23.38 -23.30
N SER A 135 30.30 -22.37 -22.54
CA SER A 135 30.53 -20.96 -22.87
C SER A 135 32.01 -20.60 -22.78
N GLN A 136 32.34 -19.37 -23.17
CA GLN A 136 33.60 -18.74 -22.77
C GLN A 136 33.74 -18.68 -21.24
N SER A 137 34.97 -18.41 -20.79
CA SER A 137 35.28 -18.17 -19.38
C SER A 137 34.84 -16.77 -18.97
N TYR A 138 34.19 -16.68 -17.81
CA TYR A 138 33.73 -15.45 -17.17
C TYR A 138 34.51 -15.20 -15.89
N ASN A 139 34.70 -13.93 -15.52
CA ASN A 139 35.44 -13.53 -14.32
C ASN A 139 34.51 -12.91 -13.27
N SER A 140 34.95 -12.88 -12.01
CA SER A 140 34.24 -12.36 -10.83
C SER A 140 33.57 -10.98 -11.00
N ASP A 141 34.17 -10.11 -11.82
CA ASP A 141 33.74 -8.71 -11.91
C ASP A 141 32.70 -8.46 -13.02
N THR A 142 32.19 -9.53 -13.65
CA THR A 142 31.29 -9.44 -14.80
C THR A 142 29.86 -9.85 -14.46
N ASN A 143 28.91 -8.92 -14.67
CA ASN A 143 27.49 -9.23 -14.67
C ASN A 143 27.10 -9.84 -16.03
N ILE A 144 27.01 -11.17 -16.09
CA ILE A 144 26.68 -11.87 -17.33
C ILE A 144 25.17 -12.00 -17.44
N LYS A 145 24.64 -11.73 -18.63
CA LYS A 145 23.21 -11.81 -18.93
C LYS A 145 22.98 -12.95 -19.91
N ILE A 146 22.25 -13.98 -19.50
CA ILE A 146 21.89 -15.11 -20.35
C ILE A 146 20.44 -14.96 -20.78
N ARG A 147 20.19 -14.94 -22.08
CA ARG A 147 18.84 -14.90 -22.64
C ARG A 147 18.51 -16.20 -23.34
N PHE A 148 17.28 -16.64 -23.14
CA PHE A 148 16.68 -17.78 -23.83
C PHE A 148 15.68 -17.24 -24.85
N SER A 149 15.80 -17.68 -26.09
CA SER A 149 14.86 -17.31 -27.16
C SER A 149 14.53 -18.51 -28.02
N GLU A 150 13.36 -18.50 -28.64
CA GLU A 150 13.03 -19.48 -29.67
C GLU A 150 14.08 -19.41 -30.80
N ALA A 151 14.55 -20.58 -31.22
CA ALA A 151 15.32 -20.75 -32.45
C ALA A 151 14.44 -21.42 -33.51
N THR A 152 14.91 -21.56 -34.74
CA THR A 152 14.11 -22.23 -35.78
C THR A 152 13.76 -23.67 -35.39
N GLY A 153 12.46 -24.00 -35.30
CA GLY A 153 11.94 -25.32 -34.93
C GLY A 153 11.66 -25.46 -33.43
N GLU A 154 11.76 -26.67 -32.87
CA GLU A 154 11.55 -26.94 -31.42
C GLU A 154 12.82 -26.70 -30.58
N LYS A 155 13.69 -25.77 -30.98
CA LYS A 155 14.99 -25.52 -30.35
C LYS A 155 15.00 -24.20 -29.61
N ILE A 156 15.69 -24.16 -28.47
CA ILE A 156 15.95 -22.96 -27.69
C ILE A 156 17.37 -22.49 -27.98
N GLN A 157 17.53 -21.22 -28.32
CA GLN A 157 18.84 -20.57 -28.34
C GLN A 157 19.16 -20.03 -26.95
N VAL A 158 20.32 -20.43 -26.41
CA VAL A 158 20.90 -19.87 -25.18
C VAL A 158 22.01 -18.92 -25.58
N LYS A 159 21.82 -17.63 -25.28
CA LYS A 159 22.71 -16.55 -25.72
C LYS A 159 23.21 -15.76 -24.53
N ASP A 160 24.51 -15.55 -24.45
CA ASP A 160 25.08 -14.48 -23.64
C ASP A 160 24.85 -13.15 -24.36
N VAL A 161 23.99 -12.31 -23.78
CA VAL A 161 23.67 -10.99 -24.35
C VAL A 161 24.63 -9.90 -23.87
N THR A 162 25.49 -10.18 -22.88
CA THR A 162 26.54 -9.25 -22.45
C THR A 162 27.63 -9.15 -23.53
N ASN A 163 28.01 -10.27 -24.14
CA ASN A 163 29.03 -10.31 -25.21
C ASN A 163 28.46 -10.60 -26.62
N GLY A 164 27.18 -11.00 -26.72
CA GLY A 164 26.51 -11.32 -27.98
C GLY A 164 26.74 -12.75 -28.50
N GLU A 165 27.40 -13.60 -27.71
CA GLU A 165 27.74 -14.99 -28.04
C GLU A 165 26.52 -15.92 -27.90
N VAL A 166 26.27 -16.75 -28.92
CA VAL A 166 25.33 -17.86 -28.80
C VAL A 166 26.07 -19.06 -28.23
N ILE A 167 25.74 -19.46 -27.00
CA ILE A 167 26.40 -20.54 -26.27
C ILE A 167 25.99 -21.89 -26.84
N ASN A 168 24.67 -22.11 -27.00
CA ASN A 168 24.17 -23.34 -27.63
C ASN A 168 22.76 -23.13 -28.20
N THR A 169 22.33 -23.98 -29.14
CA THR A 169 20.95 -24.07 -29.63
C THR A 169 20.47 -25.52 -29.49
N VAL A 170 19.63 -25.75 -28.50
CA VAL A 170 19.37 -27.06 -27.90
C VAL A 170 17.90 -27.43 -27.98
N SER A 171 17.62 -28.73 -28.04
CA SER A 171 16.26 -29.24 -27.91
C SER A 171 15.99 -29.58 -26.44
N PRO A 172 14.87 -29.12 -25.90
CA PRO A 172 14.34 -29.54 -24.61
C PRO A 172 14.18 -31.05 -24.42
N PRO A 173 14.46 -31.62 -23.21
CA PRO A 173 14.90 -30.93 -22.01
C PRO A 173 16.35 -30.44 -22.03
N VAL A 174 16.59 -29.16 -21.69
CA VAL A 174 17.95 -28.60 -21.66
C VAL A 174 18.57 -28.74 -20.27
N ARG A 175 19.80 -29.27 -20.21
CA ARG A 175 20.61 -29.31 -18.98
C ARG A 175 21.58 -28.16 -18.90
N MET A 176 21.65 -27.53 -17.73
CA MET A 176 22.54 -26.41 -17.50
C MET A 176 23.23 -26.54 -16.15
N TRP A 177 24.53 -26.29 -16.12
CA TRP A 177 25.32 -26.19 -14.89
C TRP A 177 26.48 -25.22 -15.08
N ALA A 178 27.11 -24.77 -14.01
CA ALA A 178 28.31 -23.92 -14.08
C ALA A 178 29.54 -24.65 -13.55
N GLN A 179 30.64 -24.52 -14.29
CA GLN A 179 31.97 -24.93 -13.86
C GLN A 179 32.67 -23.71 -13.29
N ILE A 180 33.14 -23.74 -12.04
CA ILE A 180 33.78 -22.58 -11.39
C ILE A 180 35.12 -23.00 -10.81
N SER A 181 36.10 -22.09 -10.79
CA SER A 181 37.50 -22.40 -10.47
C SER A 181 37.84 -22.40 -8.97
N ASP A 182 36.94 -21.99 -8.07
CA ASP A 182 37.07 -21.99 -6.60
C ASP A 182 35.68 -21.74 -5.94
N ASP A 183 35.55 -21.98 -4.62
CA ASP A 183 34.34 -21.86 -3.77
C ASP A 183 33.46 -20.65 -4.08
N SER A 184 32.59 -20.83 -5.06
CA SER A 184 31.83 -19.77 -5.71
C SER A 184 30.45 -20.27 -6.03
N ALA A 185 29.53 -19.33 -6.09
CA ALA A 185 28.13 -19.61 -6.27
C ALA A 185 27.57 -18.98 -7.53
N LEU A 186 26.73 -19.71 -8.24
CA LEU A 186 25.98 -19.22 -9.39
C LEU A 186 24.58 -18.79 -8.94
N TYR A 187 24.28 -17.50 -9.02
CA TYR A 187 22.99 -16.96 -8.59
C TYR A 187 22.11 -16.68 -9.80
N LEU A 188 20.89 -17.19 -9.81
CA LEU A 188 19.86 -16.81 -10.78
C LEU A 188 18.91 -15.83 -10.10
N LYS A 189 18.78 -14.63 -10.67
CA LYS A 189 17.78 -13.65 -10.24
C LYS A 189 16.88 -13.30 -11.42
N GLU A 190 15.57 -13.24 -11.18
CA GLU A 190 14.64 -12.56 -12.06
C GLU A 190 14.87 -11.04 -11.99
N ASP A 191 14.48 -10.32 -13.04
CA ASP A 191 14.95 -9.01 -13.48
C ASP A 191 14.67 -7.81 -12.54
N LYS A 192 15.14 -7.86 -11.29
CA LYS A 192 15.25 -6.71 -10.39
C LYS A 192 16.61 -6.71 -9.70
N PHE A 193 17.47 -5.77 -10.11
CA PHE A 193 18.67 -5.39 -9.37
C PHE A 193 18.27 -4.95 -7.96
N ILE A 194 18.58 -5.78 -6.96
CA ILE A 194 18.78 -5.32 -5.60
C ILE A 194 20.19 -5.74 -5.23
N ASP A 195 21.07 -4.76 -5.15
CA ASP A 195 22.33 -4.88 -4.42
C ASP A 195 21.96 -5.08 -2.95
N THR A 196 22.00 -6.33 -2.51
CA THR A 196 21.89 -6.68 -1.10
C THR A 196 23.25 -7.19 -0.65
N GLY A 197 24.08 -6.27 -0.19
CA GLY A 197 25.07 -6.57 0.84
C GLY A 197 24.36 -7.15 2.07
N ASN A 198 24.05 -8.45 1.98
CA ASN A 198 23.53 -9.38 2.98
C ASN A 198 22.35 -9.00 3.90
N SER A 199 21.51 -10.01 4.09
CA SER A 199 20.78 -10.38 5.32
C SER A 199 19.36 -9.87 5.62
N ASP A 200 18.41 -9.87 4.68
CA ASP A 200 16.99 -9.72 5.10
C ASP A 200 15.87 -10.38 4.25
N GLY A 201 16.15 -11.45 3.50
CA GLY A 201 15.07 -12.33 3.01
C GLY A 201 14.70 -12.19 1.54
N SER A 202 15.70 -12.13 0.67
CA SER A 202 15.49 -12.43 -0.75
C SER A 202 15.32 -13.95 -0.95
N ASN A 203 14.40 -14.36 -1.82
CA ASN A 203 14.32 -15.73 -2.35
C ASN A 203 15.57 -15.99 -3.21
N GLU A 204 16.66 -16.35 -2.55
CA GLU A 204 17.97 -16.60 -3.13
C GLU A 204 18.15 -18.11 -3.34
N VAL A 205 18.41 -18.53 -4.58
CA VAL A 205 18.87 -19.90 -4.84
C VAL A 205 20.39 -19.85 -4.89
N VAL A 206 21.00 -20.27 -3.80
CA VAL A 206 22.46 -20.35 -3.64
C VAL A 206 22.94 -21.71 -4.13
N ILE A 207 23.80 -21.77 -5.13
CA ILE A 207 24.56 -22.97 -5.49
C ILE A 207 25.93 -22.82 -4.84
N ARG A 208 26.37 -23.67 -3.91
CA ARG A 208 27.74 -23.61 -3.34
C ARG A 208 28.55 -24.81 -3.78
N ASP A 209 29.86 -24.64 -3.89
CA ASP A 209 30.84 -25.72 -3.98
C ASP A 209 31.01 -26.34 -2.57
N PRO A 210 30.75 -27.65 -2.37
CA PRO A 210 30.85 -28.24 -1.04
C PRO A 210 32.09 -29.10 -0.83
N ASP A 211 33.13 -29.03 -1.68
CA ASP A 211 34.49 -29.62 -1.55
C ASP A 211 34.88 -30.46 -2.79
N GLN A 212 35.54 -29.83 -3.76
CA GLN A 212 36.57 -30.39 -4.69
C GLN A 212 36.32 -31.68 -5.50
N ASP A 213 35.17 -32.35 -5.40
CA ASP A 213 34.81 -33.50 -6.24
C ASP A 213 33.42 -33.32 -6.85
N GLU A 214 33.43 -33.09 -8.17
CA GLU A 214 32.35 -33.10 -9.17
C GLU A 214 30.90 -33.21 -8.65
N SER A 215 30.27 -32.06 -8.34
CA SER A 215 28.83 -31.98 -8.09
C SER A 215 28.12 -31.11 -9.14
N TYR A 216 27.27 -31.73 -9.96
CA TYR A 216 26.52 -31.11 -11.04
C TYR A 216 25.09 -30.79 -10.59
N VAL A 217 24.64 -29.54 -10.68
CA VAL A 217 23.21 -29.22 -10.62
C VAL A 217 22.68 -29.29 -12.05
N GLY A 218 22.04 -30.40 -12.42
CA GLY A 218 21.37 -30.57 -13.72
C GLY A 218 20.00 -29.89 -13.72
N TRP A 219 19.67 -29.22 -14.81
CA TRP A 219 18.30 -28.72 -15.06
C TRP A 219 17.68 -29.55 -16.18
N THR A 220 16.36 -29.66 -16.24
CA THR A 220 15.66 -30.35 -17.31
C THR A 220 14.63 -29.36 -17.85
N ILE A 221 14.98 -28.60 -18.89
CA ILE A 221 14.09 -27.58 -19.48
C ILE A 221 13.21 -28.22 -20.54
N GLU A 222 12.09 -28.85 -20.17
CA GLU A 222 11.09 -29.35 -21.15
C GLU A 222 10.56 -28.20 -22.04
N LYS A 223 10.09 -28.53 -23.26
CA LYS A 223 9.89 -27.62 -24.43
C LYS A 223 9.58 -26.17 -24.06
N PRO A 224 10.12 -25.12 -24.73
CA PRO A 224 9.59 -23.78 -24.55
C PRO A 224 8.12 -23.88 -24.92
N THR A 225 7.29 -23.93 -23.90
CA THR A 225 5.86 -23.97 -24.10
C THR A 225 5.58 -22.54 -24.49
N ALA A 226 5.01 -22.31 -25.67
CA ALA A 226 4.52 -20.99 -26.05
C ALA A 226 3.54 -20.55 -24.94
N ASN A 227 4.09 -19.83 -23.97
CA ASN A 227 3.54 -19.59 -22.65
C ASN A 227 3.15 -20.89 -21.89
N VAL A 228 3.91 -21.27 -20.86
CA VAL A 228 3.23 -21.79 -19.65
C VAL A 228 2.55 -20.58 -19.02
N THR A 229 1.43 -20.20 -19.62
CA THR A 229 0.39 -19.56 -18.84
C THR A 229 -0.02 -20.69 -17.89
N VAL A 230 0.37 -20.60 -16.60
CA VAL A 230 -0.64 -20.90 -15.57
C VAL A 230 -1.87 -20.24 -16.13
N PRO A 231 -2.98 -20.93 -16.39
CA PRO A 231 -4.16 -20.22 -16.79
C PRO A 231 -4.62 -19.45 -15.55
N GLU A 232 -3.89 -18.44 -15.12
CA GLU A 232 -4.49 -17.20 -14.76
C GLU A 232 -5.24 -16.82 -16.03
N THR A 233 -6.52 -17.19 -16.07
CA THR A 233 -7.43 -16.27 -16.70
C THR A 233 -7.13 -14.95 -16.02
N THR A 234 -6.41 -14.07 -16.73
CA THR A 234 -6.44 -12.65 -16.46
C THR A 234 -7.91 -12.29 -16.65
N GLU A 235 -8.71 -12.50 -15.62
CA GLU A 235 -10.04 -11.95 -15.58
C GLU A 235 -9.74 -10.47 -15.47
N HIS A 236 -9.77 -9.79 -16.62
CA HIS A 236 -9.96 -8.37 -16.64
C HIS A 236 -11.22 -8.15 -15.82
N VAL A 237 -11.03 -7.82 -14.55
CA VAL A 237 -12.09 -7.25 -13.77
C VAL A 237 -12.47 -6.04 -14.60
N GLY A 238 -13.71 -6.00 -15.09
CA GLY A 238 -14.15 -5.07 -16.12
C GLY A 238 -13.90 -3.61 -15.76
N ALA A 239 -14.54 -2.72 -16.49
CA ALA A 239 -14.50 -1.30 -16.14
C ALA A 239 -14.74 -1.07 -14.62
N ALA A 240 -13.96 -0.16 -14.03
CA ALA A 240 -13.99 0.17 -12.60
C ALA A 240 -13.90 1.69 -12.41
N ILE A 241 -14.40 2.18 -11.28
CA ILE A 241 -14.27 3.59 -10.90
C ILE A 241 -12.87 3.85 -10.33
N ARG A 242 -12.12 4.72 -11.00
CA ARG A 242 -10.71 5.00 -10.70
C ARG A 242 -10.52 6.19 -9.77
N ASN A 243 -11.37 7.20 -9.95
CA ASN A 243 -11.44 8.42 -9.17
C ASN A 243 -12.90 8.77 -8.93
N ALA A 244 -13.18 9.41 -7.79
CA ALA A 244 -14.47 10.01 -7.50
C ALA A 244 -14.32 11.52 -7.30
N SER A 245 -15.30 12.26 -7.82
CA SER A 245 -15.43 13.70 -7.66
C SER A 245 -16.77 13.97 -6.99
N VAL A 246 -16.72 14.59 -5.81
CA VAL A 246 -17.92 14.93 -5.02
C VAL A 246 -18.06 16.44 -4.98
N THR A 247 -19.13 16.95 -5.58
CA THR A 247 -19.44 18.38 -5.53
C THR A 247 -20.18 18.69 -4.24
N VAL A 248 -19.63 19.61 -3.45
CA VAL A 248 -20.18 20.00 -2.15
C VAL A 248 -20.36 21.51 -2.07
N ARG A 249 -21.29 21.91 -1.21
CA ARG A 249 -21.49 23.29 -0.74
C ARG A 249 -21.71 23.27 0.78
N ARG A 250 -21.69 24.44 1.42
CA ARG A 250 -22.14 24.53 2.81
C ARG A 250 -23.65 24.27 2.91
N SER A 251 -24.10 23.70 4.03
CA SER A 251 -25.54 23.59 4.29
C SER A 251 -26.13 24.98 4.59
N PRO A 252 -27.43 25.20 4.33
CA PRO A 252 -28.07 26.45 4.72
C PRO A 252 -27.91 26.71 6.22
N GLY A 253 -27.49 27.92 6.58
CA GLY A 253 -27.26 28.30 7.98
C GLY A 253 -25.91 27.86 8.57
N SER A 254 -25.06 27.18 7.80
CA SER A 254 -23.66 26.95 8.17
C SER A 254 -22.84 28.23 8.07
N ASN A 255 -21.81 28.35 8.91
CA ASN A 255 -20.78 29.37 8.73
C ASN A 255 -19.92 29.08 7.49
N GLN A 256 -18.94 29.94 7.22
CA GLN A 256 -17.93 29.65 6.20
C GLN A 256 -17.13 28.41 6.62
N ILE A 257 -16.88 27.49 5.69
CA ILE A 257 -16.15 26.24 5.97
C ILE A 257 -14.84 26.25 5.17
N ASP A 258 -13.70 26.22 5.84
CA ASP A 258 -12.39 25.99 5.22
C ASP A 258 -12.16 24.47 5.05
N LEU A 259 -11.92 24.04 3.82
CA LEU A 259 -11.78 22.64 3.48
C LEU A 259 -10.35 22.11 3.64
N ARG A 260 -9.37 22.98 3.92
CA ARG A 260 -7.99 22.54 4.23
C ARG A 260 -7.92 21.70 5.50
N ASN A 261 -8.86 21.91 6.42
CA ASN A 261 -8.99 21.15 7.66
C ASN A 261 -10.07 20.06 7.59
N LEU A 262 -10.71 19.87 6.42
CA LEU A 262 -11.63 18.78 6.21
C LEU A 262 -10.85 17.46 6.23
N THR A 263 -11.40 16.45 6.90
CA THR A 263 -10.91 15.08 6.79
C THR A 263 -11.97 14.22 6.12
N ILE A 264 -11.57 13.35 5.20
CA ILE A 264 -12.46 12.37 4.56
C ILE A 264 -12.06 10.97 5.04
N HIS A 265 -12.99 10.27 5.65
CA HIS A 265 -12.82 8.86 5.99
C HIS A 265 -13.43 8.03 4.86
N TYR A 266 -12.57 7.35 4.12
CA TYR A 266 -12.92 6.40 3.08
C TYR A 266 -13.09 5.01 3.71
N ILE A 267 -14.22 4.36 3.44
CA ILE A 267 -14.53 3.03 3.96
C ILE A 267 -15.17 2.20 2.84
N SER A 268 -14.50 1.15 2.41
CA SER A 268 -15.01 0.11 1.52
C SER A 268 -15.01 -1.24 2.24
N ASP A 269 -15.38 -2.30 1.52
CA ASP A 269 -15.27 -3.69 1.97
C ASP A 269 -13.81 -4.18 2.04
N THR A 270 -12.93 -3.56 1.25
CA THR A 270 -11.53 -3.97 1.09
C THR A 270 -10.54 -3.09 1.86
N THR A 271 -10.84 -1.81 2.07
CA THR A 271 -9.91 -0.88 2.73
C THR A 271 -10.61 0.21 3.55
N SER A 272 -9.88 0.77 4.50
CA SER A 272 -10.25 2.04 5.13
C SER A 272 -9.06 2.98 5.17
N ALA A 273 -9.30 4.23 4.82
CA ALA A 273 -8.28 5.26 4.78
C ALA A 273 -8.83 6.60 5.29
N ARG A 274 -7.97 7.32 6.00
CA ARG A 274 -8.21 8.72 6.36
C ARG A 274 -7.44 9.60 5.38
N LEU A 275 -8.15 10.50 4.71
CA LEU A 275 -7.61 11.45 3.75
C LEU A 275 -7.61 12.85 4.35
N VAL A 276 -6.49 13.55 4.19
CA VAL A 276 -6.34 14.97 4.52
C VAL A 276 -6.26 15.80 3.25
N TYR A 277 -6.46 17.10 3.35
CA TYR A 277 -6.30 18.00 2.21
C TYR A 277 -4.85 17.98 1.69
N GLY A 278 -4.70 17.98 0.36
CA GLY A 278 -3.43 18.21 -0.33
C GLY A 278 -3.60 19.24 -1.45
N ASP A 279 -2.58 20.09 -1.64
CA ASP A 279 -2.56 21.10 -2.71
C ASP A 279 -2.28 20.51 -4.10
N ASP A 280 -1.66 19.32 -4.15
CA ASP A 280 -1.40 18.57 -5.37
C ASP A 280 -2.61 17.69 -5.78
N GLN A 281 -2.39 16.78 -6.73
CA GLN A 281 -3.39 15.79 -7.14
C GLN A 281 -3.73 14.82 -6.00
N ALA A 282 -4.98 14.34 -6.01
CA ALA A 282 -5.45 13.35 -5.05
C ALA A 282 -4.67 12.03 -5.14
N ALA A 283 -4.34 11.45 -3.98
CA ALA A 283 -3.52 10.26 -3.83
C ALA A 283 -4.07 9.31 -2.73
N SER A 284 -3.26 8.37 -2.25
CA SER A 284 -3.70 7.32 -1.31
C SER A 284 -4.03 7.83 0.10
N ARG A 285 -3.50 9.00 0.50
CA ARG A 285 -3.64 9.59 1.83
C ARG A 285 -4.14 11.03 1.82
N ASN A 286 -4.39 11.59 0.64
CA ASN A 286 -4.91 12.94 0.51
C ASN A 286 -6.04 13.01 -0.53
N PHE A 287 -6.89 14.02 -0.36
CA PHE A 287 -7.84 14.46 -1.39
C PHE A 287 -7.40 15.84 -1.85
N SER A 288 -7.80 16.21 -3.07
CA SER A 288 -7.60 17.57 -3.58
C SER A 288 -8.93 18.29 -3.73
N VAL A 289 -8.90 19.61 -3.74
CA VAL A 289 -10.08 20.45 -3.94
C VAL A 289 -9.92 21.23 -5.23
N THR A 290 -10.93 21.15 -6.09
CA THR A 290 -11.06 22.02 -7.26
C THR A 290 -12.13 23.06 -6.96
N PRO A 291 -11.77 24.33 -6.75
CA PRO A 291 -12.73 25.42 -6.62
C PRO A 291 -13.50 25.59 -7.94
N LEU A 292 -14.79 25.88 -7.86
CA LEU A 292 -15.57 26.29 -9.05
C LEU A 292 -15.66 27.83 -9.17
N SER A 293 -15.07 28.56 -8.23
CA SER A 293 -14.94 30.02 -8.20
C SER A 293 -13.54 30.40 -7.70
N ASP A 294 -13.19 31.69 -7.73
CA ASP A 294 -11.84 32.19 -7.40
C ASP A 294 -11.51 32.21 -5.89
N ASN A 295 -12.31 31.59 -5.02
CA ASN A 295 -12.18 31.67 -3.57
C ASN A 295 -11.32 30.56 -2.95
N GLY A 296 -10.75 29.67 -3.78
CA GLY A 296 -9.95 28.55 -3.30
C GLY A 296 -10.77 27.47 -2.57
N PRO A 297 -10.17 26.68 -1.66
CA PRO A 297 -10.84 25.57 -0.97
C PRO A 297 -11.66 26.05 0.24
N VAL A 298 -12.44 27.10 0.07
CA VAL A 298 -13.32 27.68 1.10
C VAL A 298 -14.75 27.68 0.58
N LEU A 299 -15.72 27.39 1.44
CA LEU A 299 -17.14 27.37 1.09
C LEU A 299 -17.89 28.52 1.75
N ASP A 300 -18.44 29.42 0.93
CA ASP A 300 -19.39 30.46 1.31
C ASP A 300 -20.84 30.12 0.92
N ASP A 301 -21.74 31.11 0.96
CA ASP A 301 -23.18 30.97 0.65
C ASP A 301 -23.50 30.44 -0.75
N THR A 302 -22.68 30.81 -1.72
CA THR A 302 -22.96 30.53 -3.15
C THR A 302 -21.97 29.55 -3.75
N GLU A 303 -20.86 29.34 -3.06
CA GLU A 303 -19.76 28.56 -3.56
C GLU A 303 -20.02 27.07 -3.53
N ARG A 304 -19.44 26.43 -4.53
CA ARG A 304 -19.40 24.98 -4.70
C ARG A 304 -17.95 24.64 -5.01
N VAL A 305 -17.50 23.53 -4.44
CA VAL A 305 -16.20 22.96 -4.81
C VAL A 305 -16.37 21.49 -5.16
N VAL A 306 -15.38 20.96 -5.87
CA VAL A 306 -15.27 19.53 -6.15
C VAL A 306 -14.18 18.94 -5.28
N LEU A 307 -14.52 17.94 -4.48
CA LEU A 307 -13.57 17.12 -3.74
C LEU A 307 -13.16 15.96 -4.64
N ASN A 308 -11.88 15.83 -4.95
CA ASN A 308 -11.36 14.75 -5.78
C ASN A 308 -10.67 13.70 -4.93
N VAL A 309 -11.05 12.44 -5.15
CA VAL A 309 -10.56 11.27 -4.40
C VAL A 309 -10.02 10.25 -5.39
N ASN A 310 -8.77 9.85 -5.22
CA ASN A 310 -8.12 8.84 -6.04
C ASN A 310 -8.35 7.45 -5.45
N ILE A 311 -9.48 6.85 -5.81
CA ILE A 311 -9.89 5.52 -5.35
C ILE A 311 -8.82 4.47 -5.65
N THR A 312 -8.22 4.54 -6.83
CA THR A 312 -7.15 3.62 -7.24
C THR A 312 -6.00 3.58 -6.24
N ALA A 313 -5.51 4.75 -5.86
CA ALA A 313 -4.38 4.86 -4.94
C ALA A 313 -4.76 4.40 -3.52
N ILE A 314 -6.03 4.53 -3.14
CA ILE A 314 -6.54 4.12 -1.82
C ILE A 314 -6.73 2.60 -1.75
N GLU A 315 -7.32 2.00 -2.79
CA GLU A 315 -7.60 0.56 -2.90
C GLU A 315 -6.35 -0.25 -3.27
N GLY A 316 -5.33 0.39 -3.85
CA GLY A 316 -4.06 -0.23 -4.21
C GLY A 316 -4.03 -0.91 -5.59
N GLU A 317 -2.82 -1.32 -5.99
CA GLU A 317 -2.51 -1.79 -7.36
C GLU A 317 -3.18 -3.10 -7.76
N ASN A 318 -3.63 -3.91 -6.80
CA ASN A 318 -4.28 -5.20 -7.08
C ASN A 318 -5.79 -5.05 -7.37
N ILE A 319 -6.45 -4.10 -6.70
CA ILE A 319 -7.91 -3.90 -6.80
C ILE A 319 -8.21 -2.87 -7.89
N ARG A 320 -7.39 -1.81 -7.96
CA ARG A 320 -7.40 -0.84 -9.05
C ARG A 320 -8.80 -0.24 -9.31
N GLY A 321 -9.45 0.24 -8.25
CA GLY A 321 -10.71 0.98 -8.33
C GLY A 321 -11.93 0.20 -7.82
N LEU A 322 -13.10 0.85 -7.85
CA LEU A 322 -14.36 0.24 -7.41
C LEU A 322 -15.04 -0.51 -8.54
N ARG A 323 -15.42 -1.75 -8.27
CA ARG A 323 -16.07 -2.64 -9.23
C ARG A 323 -17.56 -2.27 -9.38
N PRO A 324 -18.20 -2.63 -10.50
CA PRO A 324 -19.64 -2.53 -10.65
C PRO A 324 -20.39 -3.18 -9.48
N GLY A 325 -21.49 -2.57 -9.04
CA GLY A 325 -22.32 -3.04 -7.92
C GLY A 325 -21.74 -2.80 -6.51
N THR A 326 -20.52 -2.28 -6.40
CA THR A 326 -19.91 -1.97 -5.08
C THR A 326 -20.43 -0.64 -4.53
N THR A 327 -20.43 -0.51 -3.20
CA THR A 327 -20.75 0.73 -2.51
C THR A 327 -19.65 1.10 -1.54
N VAL A 328 -19.30 2.38 -1.51
CA VAL A 328 -18.29 2.94 -0.61
C VAL A 328 -18.86 4.11 0.16
N ASP A 329 -18.45 4.24 1.42
CA ASP A 329 -18.80 5.38 2.24
C ASP A 329 -17.63 6.36 2.33
N LEU A 330 -17.94 7.62 2.03
CA LEU A 330 -17.13 8.77 2.38
C LEU A 330 -17.77 9.47 3.57
N LEU A 331 -17.08 9.50 4.71
CA LEU A 331 -17.47 10.29 5.87
C LEU A 331 -16.62 11.55 5.92
N LEU A 332 -17.22 12.67 5.55
CA LEU A 332 -16.62 14.00 5.57
C LEU A 332 -16.78 14.60 6.97
N VAL A 333 -15.67 15.07 7.54
CA VAL A 333 -15.63 15.65 8.89
C VAL A 333 -15.01 17.03 8.82
N THR A 334 -15.80 18.06 9.12
CA THR A 334 -15.33 19.45 9.15
C THR A 334 -14.47 19.70 10.39
N GLN A 335 -13.75 20.83 10.43
CA GLN A 335 -12.92 21.21 11.58
C GLN A 335 -13.72 21.31 12.89
N GLN A 336 -14.98 21.74 12.80
CA GLN A 336 -15.90 21.83 13.95
C GLN A 336 -16.49 20.47 14.35
N GLY A 337 -16.12 19.39 13.65
CA GLY A 337 -16.55 18.02 13.95
C GLY A 337 -17.92 17.66 13.37
N ALA A 338 -18.49 18.50 12.50
CA ALA A 338 -19.72 18.19 11.79
C ALA A 338 -19.48 17.07 10.78
N LYS A 339 -20.39 16.09 10.75
CA LYS A 339 -20.24 14.87 9.94
C LYS A 339 -21.25 14.81 8.80
N THR A 340 -20.77 14.50 7.61
CA THR A 340 -21.60 14.27 6.42
C THR A 340 -21.19 12.94 5.80
N ARG A 341 -22.16 12.02 5.61
CA ARG A 341 -21.92 10.73 4.97
C ARG A 341 -22.38 10.80 3.53
N VAL A 342 -21.54 10.32 2.61
CA VAL A 342 -21.83 10.17 1.19
C VAL A 342 -21.61 8.71 0.85
N ALA A 343 -22.67 8.03 0.43
CA ALA A 343 -22.55 6.71 -0.17
C ALA A 343 -22.32 6.89 -1.67
N LEU A 344 -21.26 6.27 -2.19
CA LEU A 344 -20.97 6.18 -3.61
C LEU A 344 -21.36 4.78 -4.06
N THR A 345 -22.42 4.66 -4.85
CA THR A 345 -22.89 3.37 -5.35
C THR A 345 -22.54 3.24 -6.82
N VAL A 346 -21.68 2.27 -7.13
CA VAL A 346 -21.28 2.01 -8.51
C VAL A 346 -22.39 1.21 -9.21
N PRO A 347 -22.85 1.63 -10.41
CA PRO A 347 -23.81 0.86 -11.20
C PRO A 347 -23.35 -0.57 -11.48
N GLU A 348 -24.29 -1.49 -11.74
CA GLU A 348 -24.01 -2.90 -12.04
C GLU A 348 -23.25 -3.11 -13.37
N THR A 349 -23.22 -2.10 -14.24
CA THR A 349 -22.45 -2.12 -15.49
C THR A 349 -21.79 -0.77 -15.73
N LEU A 350 -20.56 -0.81 -16.22
CA LEU A 350 -19.75 0.36 -16.60
C LEU A 350 -19.29 0.28 -18.07
N SER A 351 -19.89 -0.62 -18.87
CA SER A 351 -19.47 -0.88 -20.24
C SER A 351 -19.74 0.32 -21.16
N GLY A 352 -18.71 0.79 -21.87
CA GLY A 352 -18.81 1.93 -22.79
C GLY A 352 -18.85 3.32 -22.13
N GLU A 353 -18.89 3.38 -20.80
CA GLU A 353 -18.91 4.64 -20.04
C GLU A 353 -17.49 5.13 -19.74
N VAL A 354 -17.30 6.45 -19.86
CA VAL A 354 -16.06 7.13 -19.42
C VAL A 354 -16.23 7.79 -18.05
N SER A 355 -17.47 8.04 -17.65
CA SER A 355 -17.85 8.60 -16.35
C SER A 355 -19.27 8.23 -16.01
N VAL A 356 -19.57 8.06 -14.71
CA VAL A 356 -20.92 7.77 -14.23
C VAL A 356 -21.26 8.61 -13.00
N THR A 357 -22.55 8.85 -12.76
CA THR A 357 -23.04 9.37 -11.48
C THR A 357 -23.00 8.25 -10.44
N LEU A 358 -22.60 8.58 -9.22
CA LEU A 358 -22.43 7.66 -8.09
C LEU A 358 -23.37 7.96 -6.94
#